data_AF-A0A970HZS3-F1
#
_entry.id   AF-A0A970HZS3-F1
#
_cell.length_a   1.000
_cell.length_b   1.000
_cell.length_c   1.000
_cell.angle_alpha   90.00
_cell.angle_beta   90.00
_cell.angle_gamma   90.00
#
_symmetry.space_group_name_H-M   'P 1'
#
loop_
_entity.id
_entity.type
_entity.pdbx_description
1 polymer ?
#
loop_
_entity_poly.entity_id
_entity_poly.type
_entity_poly.pdbx_seq_one_letter_code
_entity_poly.pdbx_strand_id
1 'polypeptide(L)'
;MKRMILFAVIIFSVSMFSYGTKLTGEGKTYTALGDYRVEAIDEPIALKGENCKAYVIRYENTPMEVTVIVCREKTGQKYLVLSDRLSVQYVNNSRYFGVELLDKAFGKEGYTTDNSGLNRQEYFHQKILGPGQIREADATRMIAAFFPALLNNMIAVKK
;
A
#
# COMPACT_ATOMS: atom_id res chain seq x y z
N MET A 1 50.60 17.94 -31.57
CA MET A 1 49.19 17.59 -31.91
C MET A 1 48.84 16.24 -31.30
N LYS A 2 47.54 16.03 -31.04
CA LYS A 2 46.84 14.81 -30.57
C LYS A 2 46.64 14.71 -29.05
N ARG A 3 45.55 15.38 -28.64
CA ARG A 3 44.79 15.17 -27.40
C ARG A 3 44.23 13.75 -27.41
N MET A 4 44.56 12.91 -26.43
CA MET A 4 43.86 11.66 -26.20
C MET A 4 42.83 11.89 -25.09
N ILE A 5 41.57 12.03 -25.49
CA ILE A 5 40.43 12.11 -24.58
C ILE A 5 40.16 10.67 -24.12
N LEU A 6 40.45 10.38 -22.85
CA LEU A 6 40.07 9.13 -22.20
C LEU A 6 38.55 9.19 -21.95
N PHE A 7 37.77 8.39 -22.69
CA PHE A 7 36.34 8.24 -22.44
C PHE A 7 36.13 7.40 -21.17
N ALA A 8 35.85 8.07 -20.04
CA ALA A 8 35.37 7.40 -18.84
C ALA A 8 33.89 7.04 -19.03
N VAL A 9 33.61 5.77 -19.37
CA VAL A 9 32.25 5.22 -19.35
C VAL A 9 31.93 4.87 -17.89
N ILE A 10 31.26 5.79 -17.20
CA ILE A 10 30.68 5.51 -15.88
C ILE A 10 29.41 4.69 -16.13
N ILE A 11 29.52 3.37 -15.99
CA ILE A 11 28.34 2.50 -15.92
C ILE A 11 27.68 2.79 -14.58
N PHE A 12 26.60 3.57 -14.60
CA PHE A 12 25.71 3.76 -13.47
C PHE A 12 25.05 2.40 -13.18
N SER A 13 25.69 1.60 -12.33
CA SER A 13 25.06 0.41 -11.76
C SER A 13 23.88 0.89 -10.93
N VAL A 14 22.67 0.73 -11.45
CA VAL A 14 21.45 0.89 -10.66
C VAL A 14 21.47 -0.20 -9.61
N SER A 15 21.93 0.14 -8.41
CA SER A 15 21.80 -0.72 -7.25
C SER A 15 20.31 -0.80 -6.91
N MET A 16 19.65 -1.86 -7.39
CA MET A 16 18.37 -2.27 -6.82
C MET A 16 18.63 -2.56 -5.34
N PHE A 17 18.13 -1.68 -4.48
CA PHE A 17 18.01 -1.99 -3.06
C PHE A 17 17.01 -3.15 -2.94
N SER A 18 17.51 -4.39 -2.84
CA SER A 18 16.70 -5.51 -2.37
C SER A 18 16.51 -5.31 -0.88
N TYR A 19 15.46 -4.58 -0.51
CA TYR A 19 14.96 -4.60 0.85
C TYR A 19 14.65 -6.04 1.23
N GLY A 20 15.10 -6.48 2.41
CA GLY A 20 14.66 -7.74 2.99
C GLY A 20 13.17 -7.64 3.26
N THR A 21 12.37 -8.34 2.46
CA THR A 21 10.92 -8.43 2.69
C THR A 21 10.59 -9.84 3.16
N LYS A 22 9.79 -9.94 4.23
CA LYS A 22 9.35 -11.23 4.77
C LYS A 22 7.91 -11.48 4.35
N LEU A 23 7.65 -12.57 3.63
CA LEU A 23 6.28 -12.98 3.27
C LEU A 23 5.43 -13.22 4.54
N THR A 24 4.32 -12.49 4.67
CA THR A 24 3.41 -12.57 5.82
C THR A 24 1.99 -13.01 5.44
N GLY A 25 1.64 -12.97 4.17
CA GLY A 25 0.35 -13.47 3.68
C GLY A 25 0.27 -13.60 2.17
N GLU A 26 -0.64 -14.44 1.72
CA GLU A 26 -1.00 -14.62 0.31
C GLU A 26 -2.48 -15.01 0.24
N GLY A 27 -3.11 -14.75 -0.91
CA GLY A 27 -4.52 -15.08 -1.09
C GLY A 27 -5.08 -14.56 -2.41
N LYS A 28 -6.40 -14.67 -2.55
CA LYS A 28 -7.13 -14.29 -3.76
C LYS A 28 -7.80 -12.93 -3.60
N THR A 29 -7.78 -12.12 -4.65
CA THR A 29 -8.57 -10.86 -4.70
C THR A 29 -9.91 -11.04 -5.41
N TYR A 30 -10.05 -12.07 -6.26
CA TYR A 30 -11.17 -12.25 -7.19
C TYR A 30 -11.40 -11.05 -8.12
N THR A 31 -10.34 -10.27 -8.39
CA THR A 31 -10.34 -9.15 -9.32
C THR A 31 -9.40 -9.39 -10.49
N ALA A 32 -9.41 -8.49 -11.48
CA ALA A 32 -8.48 -8.55 -12.60
C ALA A 32 -7.00 -8.45 -12.18
N LEU A 33 -6.69 -7.95 -10.98
CA LEU A 33 -5.32 -7.86 -10.47
C LEU A 33 -4.72 -9.22 -10.07
N GLY A 34 -5.53 -10.28 -9.95
CA GLY A 34 -5.07 -11.63 -9.64
C GLY A 34 -4.84 -11.90 -8.16
N ASP A 35 -4.06 -12.92 -7.83
CA ASP A 35 -3.73 -13.26 -6.44
C ASP A 35 -2.76 -12.22 -5.84
N TYR A 36 -2.79 -12.06 -4.51
CA TYR A 36 -1.95 -11.10 -3.78
C TYR A 36 -0.89 -11.79 -2.93
N ARG A 37 0.19 -11.06 -2.65
CA ARG A 37 1.19 -11.38 -1.63
C ARG A 37 1.44 -10.16 -0.76
N VAL A 38 1.52 -10.35 0.54
CA VAL A 38 1.85 -9.32 1.53
C VAL A 38 3.22 -9.64 2.13
N GLU A 39 4.11 -8.67 2.11
CA GLU A 39 5.45 -8.80 2.63
C GLU A 39 5.72 -7.68 3.63
N ALA A 40 6.25 -8.02 4.81
CA ALA A 40 6.67 -7.02 5.80
C ALA A 40 7.97 -6.36 5.35
N ILE A 41 8.06 -5.06 5.56
CA ILE A 41 9.29 -4.28 5.41
C ILE A 41 9.99 -4.25 6.77
N ASP A 42 11.27 -4.65 6.80
CA ASP A 42 12.04 -4.74 8.05
C ASP A 42 12.33 -3.34 8.66
N GLU A 43 12.44 -2.32 7.81
CA GLU A 43 12.68 -0.94 8.24
C GLU A 43 11.37 -0.21 8.57
N PRO A 44 11.22 0.35 9.78
CA PRO A 44 10.05 1.14 10.13
C PRO A 44 10.02 2.46 9.35
N ILE A 45 8.83 2.90 8.97
CA ILE A 45 8.60 4.17 8.29
C ILE A 45 8.21 5.22 9.33
N ALA A 46 8.97 6.31 9.38
CA ALA A 46 8.62 7.46 10.21
C ALA A 46 7.42 8.20 9.59
N LEU A 47 6.32 8.29 10.33
CA LEU A 47 5.12 9.03 9.93
C LEU A 47 4.54 9.77 11.14
N LYS A 48 4.29 11.07 11.01
CA LYS A 48 3.82 11.94 12.11
C LYS A 48 4.71 11.88 13.37
N GLY A 49 6.01 11.65 13.20
CA GLY A 49 6.96 11.52 14.30
C GLY A 49 6.92 10.17 15.04
N GLU A 50 6.18 9.18 14.52
CA GLU A 50 6.14 7.82 15.06
C GLU A 50 6.79 6.83 14.09
N ASN A 51 7.45 5.80 14.62
CA ASN A 51 7.97 4.69 13.84
C ASN A 51 6.86 3.67 13.59
N CYS A 52 6.31 3.70 12.38
CA CYS A 52 5.24 2.81 11.96
C CYS A 52 5.81 1.58 11.23
N LYS A 53 5.15 0.43 11.37
CA LYS A 53 5.49 -0.73 10.55
C LYS A 53 5.00 -0.52 9.12
N ALA A 54 5.62 -1.19 8.17
CA ALA A 54 5.17 -1.15 6.79
C ALA A 54 5.13 -2.52 6.14
N TYR A 55 4.24 -2.65 5.17
CA TYR A 55 4.07 -3.82 4.34
C TYR A 55 4.00 -3.40 2.88
N VAL A 56 4.45 -4.27 1.98
CA VAL A 56 4.20 -4.15 0.54
C VAL A 56 3.23 -5.24 0.14
N ILE A 57 2.21 -4.86 -0.63
CA ILE A 57 1.30 -5.79 -1.29
C ILE A 57 1.63 -5.77 -2.78
N ARG A 58 1.82 -6.96 -3.34
CA ARG A 58 2.02 -7.21 -4.77
C ARG A 58 0.86 -8.03 -5.30
N TYR A 59 0.47 -7.76 -6.54
CA TYR A 59 -0.58 -8.51 -7.23
C TYR A 59 -0.02 -9.19 -8.48
N GLU A 60 -0.56 -10.35 -8.82
CA GLU A 60 -0.04 -11.22 -9.87
C GLU A 60 -0.04 -10.57 -11.28
N ASN A 61 -1.11 -9.84 -11.61
CA ASN A 61 -1.40 -9.36 -12.97
C ASN A 61 -1.11 -7.88 -13.17
N THR A 62 -0.36 -7.24 -12.27
CA THR A 62 0.02 -5.82 -12.39
C THR A 62 1.38 -5.55 -11.75
N PRO A 63 2.17 -4.61 -12.29
CA PRO A 63 3.39 -4.14 -11.63
C PRO A 63 3.12 -3.20 -10.46
N MET A 64 1.87 -2.78 -10.23
CA MET A 64 1.50 -1.89 -9.14
C MET A 64 1.83 -2.52 -7.78
N GLU A 65 2.54 -1.76 -6.95
CA GLU A 65 2.76 -2.07 -5.54
C GLU A 65 1.86 -1.20 -4.67
N VAL A 66 1.40 -1.76 -3.56
CA VAL A 66 0.65 -1.02 -2.55
C VAL A 66 1.41 -1.07 -1.24
N THR A 67 1.80 0.10 -0.73
CA THR A 67 2.44 0.22 0.58
C THR A 67 1.37 0.39 1.66
N VAL A 68 1.43 -0.41 2.71
CA VAL A 68 0.55 -0.32 3.87
C VAL A 68 1.37 0.07 5.10
N ILE A 69 1.19 1.31 5.58
CA ILE A 69 1.86 1.84 6.77
C ILE A 69 0.91 1.68 7.96
N VAL A 70 1.35 0.96 8.98
CA VAL A 70 0.55 0.66 10.18
C VAL A 70 1.03 1.52 11.34
N CYS A 71 0.23 2.52 11.67
CA CYS A 71 0.46 3.39 12.82
C CYS A 71 -0.55 3.08 13.93
N ARG A 72 -0.05 2.94 15.16
CA ARG A 72 -0.89 2.71 16.34
C ARG A 72 -1.35 4.03 16.90
N GLU A 73 -2.65 4.18 17.09
CA GLU A 73 -3.24 5.33 17.77
C GLU A 73 -3.84 4.87 19.10
N LYS A 74 -4.18 5.82 19.98
CA LYS A 74 -4.79 5.51 21.29
C LYS A 74 -6.10 4.72 21.18
N THR A 75 -6.83 4.90 20.08
CA THR A 75 -8.18 4.35 19.85
C THR A 75 -8.19 3.15 18.90
N GLY A 76 -7.03 2.69 18.43
CA GLY A 76 -6.93 1.58 17.47
C GLY A 76 -5.69 1.66 16.58
N GLN A 77 -5.79 1.11 15.38
CA GLN A 77 -4.74 1.19 14.37
C GLN A 77 -5.27 1.86 13.11
N LYS A 78 -4.43 2.69 12.50
CA LYS A 78 -4.66 3.19 11.16
C LYS A 78 -3.67 2.56 10.20
N TYR A 79 -4.19 2.22 9.04
CA TYR A 79 -3.45 1.62 7.95
C TYR A 79 -3.49 2.62 6.80
N LEU A 80 -2.39 3.34 6.59
CA LEU A 80 -2.24 4.20 5.42
C LEU A 80 -1.93 3.30 4.22
N VAL A 81 -2.81 3.30 3.21
CA VAL A 81 -2.69 2.42 2.04
C VAL A 81 -2.41 3.29 0.84
N LEU A 82 -1.20 3.17 0.29
CA LEU A 82 -0.65 4.05 -0.72
C LEU A 82 -0.27 3.26 -1.97
N SER A 83 -0.73 3.72 -3.13
CA SER A 83 -0.19 3.34 -4.44
C SER A 83 -0.11 4.55 -5.37
N ASP A 84 0.46 4.35 -6.55
CA ASP A 84 0.43 5.31 -7.66
C ASP A 84 -0.98 5.66 -8.15
N ARG A 85 -1.98 4.82 -7.85
CA ARG A 85 -3.35 4.96 -8.37
C ARG A 85 -4.35 5.46 -7.35
N LEU A 86 -4.16 5.14 -6.07
CA LEU A 86 -5.11 5.47 -5.02
C LEU A 86 -4.41 5.51 -3.67
N SER A 87 -4.78 6.47 -2.85
CA SER A 87 -4.36 6.57 -1.46
C SER A 87 -5.58 6.68 -0.55
N VAL A 88 -5.73 5.75 0.40
CA VAL A 88 -6.83 5.68 1.37
C VAL A 88 -6.31 5.24 2.73
N GLN A 89 -7.16 5.25 3.76
CA GLN A 89 -6.83 4.64 5.04
C GLN A 89 -7.83 3.54 5.40
N TYR A 90 -7.37 2.52 6.12
CA TYR A 90 -8.28 1.65 6.88
C TYR A 90 -8.16 1.96 8.36
N VAL A 91 -9.29 1.93 9.04
CA VAL A 91 -9.39 2.10 10.49
C VAL A 91 -9.72 0.74 11.09
N ASN A 92 -8.95 0.35 12.11
CA ASN A 92 -9.18 -0.85 12.91
C ASN A 92 -9.31 -0.43 14.38
N ASN A 93 -10.55 -0.34 14.87
CA ASN A 93 -10.85 0.11 16.23
C ASN A 93 -11.80 -0.87 16.92
N SER A 94 -12.17 -0.59 18.17
CA SER A 94 -13.05 -1.46 18.96
C SER A 94 -14.46 -1.66 18.40
N ARG A 95 -14.89 -0.82 17.43
CA ARG A 95 -16.21 -0.86 16.82
C ARG A 95 -16.20 -1.56 15.47
N TYR A 96 -15.21 -1.31 14.63
CA TYR A 96 -15.16 -1.84 13.28
C TYR A 96 -13.75 -1.86 12.66
N PHE A 97 -13.65 -2.64 11.59
CA PHE A 97 -12.61 -2.55 10.58
C PHE A 97 -13.20 -2.10 9.24
N GLY A 98 -12.62 -1.09 8.58
CA GLY A 98 -13.16 -0.58 7.31
C GLY A 98 -12.38 0.59 6.71
N VAL A 99 -12.74 0.97 5.49
CA VAL A 99 -12.04 2.01 4.71
C VAL A 99 -12.56 3.43 4.99
N GLU A 100 -11.67 4.40 4.95
CA GLU A 100 -11.95 5.83 4.95
C GLU A 100 -11.04 6.56 3.96
N LEU A 101 -11.44 7.79 3.58
CA LEU A 101 -10.53 8.70 2.90
C LEU A 101 -9.38 9.09 3.85
N LEU A 102 -8.24 9.47 3.29
CA LEU A 102 -7.11 9.92 4.10
C LEU A 102 -7.49 11.12 4.96
N ASP A 103 -7.16 11.03 6.26
CA ASP A 103 -7.33 12.13 7.19
C ASP A 103 -6.50 13.35 6.75
N LYS A 104 -7.05 14.54 6.98
CA LYS A 104 -6.35 15.83 6.71
C LYS A 104 -4.99 15.94 7.40
N ALA A 105 -4.78 15.20 8.48
CA ALA A 105 -3.49 15.14 9.18
C ALA A 105 -2.36 14.63 8.27
N PHE A 106 -2.64 13.68 7.37
CA PHE A 106 -1.67 13.15 6.42
C PHE A 106 -1.43 14.10 5.23
N GLY A 107 -2.35 15.03 4.97
CA GLY A 107 -2.18 16.07 3.96
C GLY A 107 -0.98 16.99 4.21
N LYS A 108 -0.58 17.17 5.48
CA LYS A 108 0.64 17.94 5.83
C LYS A 108 1.93 17.25 5.37
N GLU A 109 1.87 15.92 5.23
CA GLU A 109 2.97 15.08 4.74
C GLU A 109 2.88 14.84 3.22
N GLY A 110 1.94 15.52 2.53
CA GLY A 110 1.72 15.39 1.08
C GLY A 110 0.78 14.27 0.66
N TYR A 111 0.20 13.52 1.60
CA TYR A 111 -0.73 12.42 1.27
C TYR A 111 -2.18 12.88 1.27
N THR A 112 -2.86 12.69 0.15
CA THR A 112 -4.29 12.97 0.00
C THR A 112 -4.96 11.91 -0.85
N THR A 113 -6.24 11.62 -0.58
CA THR A 113 -7.02 10.78 -1.48
C THR A 113 -7.41 11.59 -2.72
N ASP A 114 -6.96 11.15 -3.89
CA ASP A 114 -7.53 11.58 -5.16
C ASP A 114 -8.79 10.74 -5.47
N ASN A 115 -9.93 11.41 -5.60
CA ASN A 115 -11.20 10.77 -5.89
C ASN A 115 -11.30 10.25 -7.34
N SER A 116 -10.41 10.69 -8.25
CA SER A 116 -10.43 10.24 -9.65
C SER A 116 -10.17 8.74 -9.78
N GLY A 117 -9.28 8.20 -8.93
CA GLY A 117 -8.93 6.77 -8.88
C GLY A 117 -9.90 5.91 -8.07
N LEU A 118 -10.83 6.52 -7.32
CA LEU A 118 -11.67 5.83 -6.34
C LEU A 118 -13.00 5.34 -6.92
N ASN A 119 -13.20 4.02 -6.89
CA ASN A 119 -14.51 3.40 -7.05
C ASN A 119 -15.40 3.73 -5.85
N ARG A 120 -16.27 4.73 -6.05
CA ARG A 120 -17.10 5.28 -4.97
C ARG A 120 -18.13 4.28 -4.45
N GLN A 121 -18.66 3.40 -5.32
CA GLN A 121 -19.61 2.37 -4.90
C GLN A 121 -18.93 1.39 -3.94
N GLU A 122 -17.77 0.87 -4.34
CA GLU A 122 -17.00 -0.06 -3.52
C GLU A 122 -16.47 0.59 -2.24
N TYR A 123 -16.09 1.87 -2.28
CA TYR A 123 -15.77 2.63 -1.07
C TYR A 123 -16.88 2.56 -0.02
N PHE A 124 -18.14 2.75 -0.42
CA PHE A 124 -19.27 2.69 0.50
C PHE A 124 -19.55 1.27 1.01
N HIS A 125 -19.39 0.25 0.15
CA HIS A 125 -19.50 -1.15 0.57
C HIS A 125 -18.41 -1.57 1.56
N GLN A 126 -17.25 -0.92 1.51
CA GLN A 126 -16.10 -1.25 2.35
C GLN A 126 -15.94 -0.34 3.57
N LYS A 127 -16.85 0.64 3.80
CA LYS A 127 -16.82 1.52 4.99
C LYS A 127 -16.79 0.72 6.29
N ILE A 128 -17.41 -0.46 6.31
CA ILE A 128 -17.39 -1.43 7.41
C ILE A 128 -17.27 -2.82 6.79
N LEU A 129 -16.08 -3.41 6.89
CA LEU A 129 -15.81 -4.79 6.44
C LEU A 129 -16.07 -5.83 7.54
N GLY A 130 -15.98 -5.43 8.80
CA GLY A 130 -16.24 -6.33 9.92
C GLY A 130 -16.43 -5.59 11.24
N PRO A 131 -17.13 -6.19 12.20
CA PRO A 131 -17.29 -5.62 13.53
C PRO A 131 -16.01 -5.78 14.36
N GLY A 132 -15.78 -4.81 15.24
CA GLY A 132 -14.71 -4.84 16.22
C GLY A 132 -13.31 -4.71 15.64
N GLN A 133 -12.33 -4.96 16.51
CA GLN A 133 -10.92 -4.90 16.18
C GLN A 133 -10.43 -6.28 15.72
N ILE A 134 -9.69 -6.31 14.62
CA ILE A 134 -9.06 -7.52 14.09
C ILE A 134 -7.54 -7.50 14.29
N ARG A 135 -6.87 -8.65 14.13
CA ARG A 135 -5.42 -8.74 14.25
C ARG A 135 -4.75 -8.05 13.06
N GLU A 136 -3.58 -7.46 13.27
CA GLU A 136 -2.80 -6.74 12.24
C GLU A 136 -2.52 -7.60 10.98
N ALA A 137 -2.18 -8.88 11.16
CA ALA A 137 -1.99 -9.82 10.06
C ALA A 137 -3.27 -10.08 9.26
N ASP A 138 -4.43 -10.12 9.93
CA ASP A 138 -5.73 -10.31 9.27
C ASP A 138 -6.16 -9.02 8.56
N ALA A 139 -5.93 -7.85 9.19
CA ALA A 139 -6.19 -6.55 8.60
C ALA A 139 -5.40 -6.33 7.31
N THR A 140 -4.10 -6.62 7.31
CA THR A 140 -3.24 -6.48 6.11
C THR A 140 -3.67 -7.42 4.98
N ARG A 141 -4.10 -8.65 5.30
CA ARG A 141 -4.67 -9.59 4.31
C ARG A 141 -6.02 -9.12 3.78
N MET A 142 -6.89 -8.58 4.63
CA MET A 142 -8.16 -7.99 4.19
C MET A 142 -7.92 -6.77 3.30
N ILE A 143 -6.98 -5.88 3.65
CA ILE A 143 -6.60 -4.75 2.80
C ILE A 143 -6.15 -5.27 1.43
N ALA A 144 -5.26 -6.27 1.40
CA ALA A 144 -4.78 -6.84 0.15
C ALA A 144 -5.89 -7.47 -0.70
N ALA A 145 -6.86 -8.14 -0.07
CA ALA A 145 -7.98 -8.73 -0.78
C ALA A 145 -8.96 -7.70 -1.36
N PHE A 146 -9.26 -6.63 -0.61
CA PHE A 146 -10.36 -5.69 -0.92
C PHE A 146 -9.94 -4.39 -1.61
N PHE A 147 -8.68 -3.95 -1.44
CA PHE A 147 -8.17 -2.72 -2.05
C PHE A 147 -8.33 -2.68 -3.58
N PRO A 148 -8.08 -3.76 -4.35
CA PRO A 148 -8.25 -3.74 -5.80
C PRO A 148 -9.62 -3.27 -6.27
N ALA A 149 -10.69 -3.63 -5.54
CA ALA A 149 -12.06 -3.22 -5.87
C ALA A 149 -12.32 -1.72 -5.68
N LEU A 150 -11.50 -1.03 -4.87
CA LEU A 150 -11.56 0.41 -4.68
C LEU A 150 -11.03 1.20 -5.88
N LEU A 151 -10.41 0.54 -6.87
CA LEU A 151 -9.87 1.21 -8.06
C LEU A 151 -10.97 1.36 -9.12
N ASN A 152 -11.19 2.59 -9.62
CA ASN A 152 -12.19 2.88 -10.66
C ASN A 152 -11.95 2.11 -11.97
N ASN A 153 -10.70 1.81 -12.28
CA ASN A 153 -10.31 1.07 -13.49
C ASN A 153 -9.31 -0.03 -13.11
N MET A 154 -9.73 -1.28 -13.09
CA MET A 154 -8.79 -2.39 -12.87
C MET A 154 -8.14 -2.77 -14.20
N ILE A 155 -6.97 -2.21 -14.50
CA ILE A 155 -6.20 -2.60 -15.69
C ILE A 155 -5.29 -3.76 -15.29
N ALA A 156 -5.60 -4.95 -15.79
CA ALA A 156 -4.66 -6.06 -15.80
C ALA A 156 -3.65 -5.83 -16.93
N VAL A 157 -2.36 -5.98 -16.63
CA VAL A 157 -1.35 -6.08 -17.67
C VAL A 157 -1.30 -7.55 -18.06
N LYS A 158 -1.86 -7.91 -19.23
CA LYS A 158 -1.65 -9.25 -19.79
C LYS A 158 -0.15 -9.42 -20.01
N LYS A 159 0.44 -10.39 -19.31
CA LYS A 159 1.78 -10.91 -19.62
C LYS A 159 1.74 -11.72 -20.91
#